data_AF-A0AAV4JM96-F1
#
_entry.id   AF-A0AAV4JM96-F1
#
_cell.length_a   1.000
_cell.length_b   1.000
_cell.length_c   1.000
_cell.angle_alpha   90.00
_cell.angle_beta   90.00
_cell.angle_gamma   90.00
#
_symmetry.space_group_name_H-M   'P 1'
#
loop_
_entity.id
_entity.type
_entity.pdbx_description
1 polymer ?
#
loop_
_entity_poly.entity_id
_entity_poly.type
_entity_poly.pdbx_seq_one_letter_code
_entity_poly.pdbx_strand_id
1 'polypeptide(L)'
;MGRFMTHVRHKGTVIANEFHILPSPCAAVIGRDLIQQLSLHIEGATMKVSALIAHNHHVLCDFLRLLSDELCMFPDYEHVITVTDDAMPSAKKLRPVPLSRGQATEKEVALMDKVGIWEKVNKSQWVHQADGV
;
A
#
# COMPACT_ATOMS: atom_id res chain seq x y z
N MET A 1 -16.75 -20.17 9.21
CA MET A 1 -15.87 -19.08 9.68
C MET A 1 -15.06 -19.60 10.84
N GLY A 2 -13.73 -19.54 10.75
CA GLY A 2 -12.82 -19.93 11.82
C GLY A 2 -12.30 -18.70 12.54
N ARG A 3 -11.98 -18.83 13.82
CA ARG A 3 -11.20 -17.83 14.56
C ARG A 3 -10.13 -18.52 15.37
N PHE A 4 -9.01 -17.83 15.59
CA PHE A 4 -8.02 -18.26 16.56
C PHE A 4 -7.40 -17.07 17.27
N MET A 5 -6.98 -17.29 18.50
CA MET A 5 -6.28 -16.29 19.31
C MET A 5 -4.83 -16.68 19.47
N THR A 6 -3.95 -15.69 19.43
CA THR A 6 -2.53 -15.88 19.74
C THR A 6 -2.01 -14.75 20.61
N HIS A 7 -0.97 -15.05 21.38
CA HIS A 7 -0.34 -14.09 22.28
C HIS A 7 0.98 -13.65 21.68
N VAL A 8 1.11 -12.36 21.38
CA VAL A 8 2.35 -11.78 20.86
C VAL A 8 3.04 -11.03 21.99
N ARG A 9 4.31 -11.36 22.22
CA ARG A 9 5.15 -10.66 23.21
C ARG A 9 6.00 -9.61 22.50
N HIS A 10 5.87 -8.36 22.90
CA HIS A 10 6.69 -7.25 22.41
C HIS A 10 7.11 -6.35 23.58
N LYS A 11 8.43 -6.14 23.73
CA LYS A 11 9.03 -5.33 24.81
C LYS A 11 8.49 -5.68 26.21
N GLY A 12 8.41 -6.98 26.51
CA GLY A 12 7.93 -7.48 27.81
C GLY A 12 6.41 -7.44 28.00
N THR A 13 5.66 -6.81 27.09
CA THR A 13 4.20 -6.79 27.12
C THR A 13 3.66 -7.94 26.28
N VAL A 14 2.65 -8.64 26.78
CA VAL A 14 1.94 -9.70 26.05
C VAL A 14 0.57 -9.17 25.63
N ILE A 15 0.30 -9.18 24.33
CA ILE A 15 -0.96 -8.72 23.74
C ILE A 15 -1.65 -9.91 23.10
N ALA A 16 -2.92 -10.12 23.45
CA ALA A 16 -3.77 -11.12 22.81
C ALA A 16 -4.31 -10.55 21.49
N ASN A 17 -4.07 -11.26 20.40
CA ASN A 17 -4.58 -10.92 19.07
C ASN A 17 -5.59 -11.98 18.64
N GLU A 18 -6.80 -11.56 18.31
CA GLU A 18 -7.85 -12.40 17.74
C GLU A 18 -7.83 -12.27 16.21
N PHE A 19 -7.75 -13.41 15.51
CA PHE A 19 -7.75 -13.47 14.06
C PHE A 19 -9.02 -14.13 13.56
N HIS A 20 -9.62 -13.53 12.52
CA HIS A 20 -10.82 -14.04 11.86
C HIS A 20 -10.46 -14.59 10.48
N ILE A 21 -10.86 -15.84 10.22
CA ILE A 21 -10.73 -16.48 8.91
C ILE A 21 -11.99 -16.16 8.11
N LEU A 22 -11.83 -15.28 7.11
CA LEU A 22 -12.90 -14.90 6.19
C LEU A 22 -12.91 -15.83 4.96
N PRO A 23 -14.08 -16.29 4.49
CA PRO A 23 -14.19 -16.95 3.19
C PRO A 23 -13.91 -15.94 2.05
N SER A 24 -13.22 -16.39 1.00
CA SER A 24 -13.05 -15.65 -0.27
C SER A 24 -14.42 -15.22 -0.81
N PRO A 25 -14.60 -13.97 -1.33
CA PRO A 25 -13.59 -13.11 -1.97
C PRO A 25 -13.27 -11.81 -1.22
N CYS A 26 -13.19 -11.82 0.12
CA CYS A 26 -12.78 -10.61 0.86
C CYS A 26 -11.25 -10.48 0.92
N ALA A 27 -10.74 -9.28 0.69
CA ALA A 27 -9.33 -8.93 0.89
C ALA A 27 -8.85 -9.37 2.27
N ALA A 28 -7.97 -10.37 2.30
CA ALA A 28 -7.47 -10.95 3.55
C ALA A 28 -6.23 -10.21 4.03
N VAL A 29 -6.24 -9.79 5.29
CA VAL A 29 -5.02 -9.48 6.04
C VAL A 29 -4.19 -10.76 6.06
N ILE A 30 -3.04 -10.75 5.38
CA ILE A 30 -2.12 -11.90 5.32
C ILE A 30 -1.64 -12.18 6.75
N GLY A 31 -2.13 -13.27 7.33
CA GLY A 31 -1.72 -13.73 8.65
C GLY A 31 -0.27 -14.21 8.67
N ARG A 32 0.32 -14.28 9.87
CA ARG A 32 1.70 -14.75 10.09
C ARG A 32 1.92 -16.18 9.58
N ASP A 33 0.88 -17.00 9.60
CA ASP A 33 0.83 -18.35 9.05
C ASP A 33 1.05 -18.36 7.54
N LEU A 34 0.41 -17.44 6.81
CA LEU A 34 0.58 -17.31 5.36
C LEU A 34 1.97 -16.74 5.02
N ILE A 35 2.48 -15.78 5.81
CA ILE A 35 3.87 -15.29 5.71
C ILE A 35 4.89 -16.43 5.89
N GLN A 36 4.64 -17.33 6.85
CA GLN A 36 5.50 -18.50 7.09
C GLN A 36 5.39 -19.54 5.97
N GLN A 37 4.19 -19.81 5.45
CA GLN A 37 3.99 -20.77 4.36
C GLN A 37 4.56 -20.30 3.02
N LEU A 38 4.56 -18.99 2.80
CA LEU A 38 5.10 -18.34 1.60
C LEU A 38 6.58 -17.97 1.73
N SER A 39 7.16 -18.10 2.94
CA SER A 39 8.51 -17.63 3.28
C SER A 39 8.77 -16.22 2.75
N LEU A 40 7.81 -15.32 2.94
CA LEU A 40 7.85 -13.95 2.40
C LEU A 40 9.02 -13.19 3.01
N HIS A 41 9.96 -12.74 2.18
CA HIS A 41 10.99 -11.79 2.58
C HIS A 41 10.62 -10.39 2.09
N ILE A 42 10.28 -9.50 3.03
CA ILE A 42 9.92 -8.11 2.71
C ILE A 42 11.12 -7.22 2.98
N GLU A 43 11.59 -6.51 1.95
CA GLU A 43 12.63 -5.50 2.10
C GLU A 43 12.04 -4.25 2.75
N GLY A 44 12.40 -3.98 4.01
CA GLY A 44 11.76 -2.92 4.80
C GLY A 44 11.92 -1.49 4.24
N ALA A 45 12.92 -1.24 3.40
CA ALA A 45 13.14 0.09 2.80
C ALA A 45 12.19 0.37 1.63
N THR A 46 11.85 -0.67 0.87
CA THR A 46 11.05 -0.55 -0.36
C THR A 46 9.65 -1.12 -0.20
N MET A 47 9.39 -1.82 0.92
CA MET A 47 8.21 -2.63 1.18
C MET A 47 7.93 -3.64 0.05
N LYS A 48 8.98 -4.04 -0.70
CA LYS A 48 8.89 -5.03 -1.78
C LYS A 48 9.13 -6.43 -1.25
N VAL A 49 8.45 -7.41 -1.84
CA VAL A 49 8.73 -8.83 -1.59
C VAL A 49 9.94 -9.23 -2.45
N SER A 50 11.08 -9.48 -1.80
CA SER A 50 12.33 -9.81 -2.49
C SER A 50 12.48 -11.30 -2.81
N ALA A 51 11.73 -12.17 -2.11
CA ALA A 51 11.71 -13.60 -2.37
C ALA A 51 10.40 -14.22 -1.89
N LEU A 52 9.89 -15.19 -2.66
CA LEU A 52 8.76 -16.05 -2.31
C LEU A 52 9.18 -17.50 -2.50
N ILE A 53 9.17 -18.28 -1.43
CA ILE A 53 9.41 -19.72 -1.48
C ILE A 53 8.13 -20.37 -0.95
N ALA A 54 7.18 -20.64 -1.84
CA ALA A 54 6.01 -21.42 -1.49
C ALA A 54 6.26 -22.88 -1.79
N HIS A 55 6.18 -23.72 -0.75
CA HIS A 55 6.20 -25.18 -0.92
C HIS A 55 4.90 -25.72 -1.52
N ASN A 56 3.86 -24.89 -1.65
CA ASN A 56 2.57 -25.24 -2.19
C ASN A 56 2.21 -24.33 -3.37
N HIS A 57 2.21 -24.89 -4.58
CA HIS A 57 1.94 -24.16 -5.83
C HIS A 57 0.56 -23.52 -5.89
N HIS A 58 -0.45 -24.10 -5.22
CA HIS A 58 -1.81 -23.56 -5.22
C HIS A 58 -1.90 -22.20 -4.52
N VAL A 59 -1.20 -22.05 -3.40
CA VAL A 59 -1.13 -20.79 -2.66
C VAL A 59 -0.41 -19.73 -3.50
N LEU A 60 0.62 -20.13 -4.24
CA LEU A 60 1.41 -19.21 -5.06
C LEU A 60 0.55 -18.57 -6.18
N CYS A 61 -0.32 -19.34 -6.83
CA CYS A 61 -1.23 -18.85 -7.87
C CYS A 61 -2.18 -17.75 -7.37
N ASP A 62 -2.68 -17.88 -6.14
CA ASP A 62 -3.60 -16.91 -5.55
C ASP A 62 -2.92 -15.57 -5.19
N PHE A 63 -1.60 -15.57 -5.05
CA PHE A 63 -0.79 -14.42 -4.64
C PHE A 63 0.21 -13.94 -5.70
N LEU A 64 0.13 -14.40 -6.95
CA LEU A 64 1.03 -13.97 -8.04
C LEU A 64 1.09 -12.45 -8.20
N ARG A 65 0.00 -11.74 -7.90
CA ARG A 65 -0.04 -10.27 -7.97
C ARG A 65 0.85 -9.58 -6.92
N LEU A 66 1.14 -10.22 -5.78
CA LEU A 66 2.09 -9.70 -4.80
C LEU A 66 3.54 -9.72 -5.29
N LEU A 67 3.82 -10.54 -6.30
CA LEU A 67 5.14 -10.66 -6.95
C LEU A 67 5.24 -9.85 -8.24
N SER A 68 4.15 -9.20 -8.65
CA SER A 68 4.17 -8.39 -9.83
C SER A 68 4.88 -7.09 -9.56
N ASP A 69 5.76 -6.68 -10.49
CA ASP A 69 6.27 -5.31 -10.52
C ASP A 69 5.19 -4.31 -11.01
N GLU A 70 4.03 -4.81 -11.42
CA GLU A 70 2.90 -3.98 -11.82
C GLU A 70 2.24 -3.31 -10.62
N LEU A 71 2.14 -1.99 -10.70
CA LEU A 71 1.33 -1.19 -9.78
C LEU A 71 -0.15 -1.60 -9.92
N CYS A 72 -0.83 -1.81 -8.80
CA CYS A 72 -2.25 -2.14 -8.77
C CYS A 72 -2.98 -1.37 -7.67
N MET A 73 -4.31 -1.25 -7.82
CA MET A 73 -5.19 -0.70 -6.80
C MET A 73 -5.77 -1.81 -5.94
N PHE A 74 -5.97 -1.52 -4.65
CA PHE A 74 -6.72 -2.37 -3.73
C PHE A 74 -8.17 -1.89 -3.70
N PRO A 75 -9.12 -2.60 -4.36
CA PRO A 75 -10.47 -2.08 -4.60
C PRO A 75 -11.28 -1.85 -3.31
N ASP A 76 -10.94 -2.57 -2.24
CA ASP A 76 -11.65 -2.49 -0.95
C ASP A 76 -10.88 -1.66 0.10
N TYR A 77 -9.79 -1.00 -0.29
CA TYR A 77 -8.99 -0.18 0.62
C TYR A 77 -9.26 1.30 0.37
N GLU A 78 -9.84 1.96 1.37
CA GLU A 78 -10.00 3.41 1.40
C GLU A 78 -9.13 4.00 2.51
N HIS A 79 -8.23 4.91 2.15
CA HIS A 79 -7.45 5.65 3.13
C HIS A 79 -8.17 6.95 3.51
N VAL A 80 -8.80 6.95 4.68
CA VAL A 80 -9.49 8.13 5.22
C VAL A 80 -8.50 9.00 5.98
N ILE A 81 -8.20 10.18 5.44
CA ILE A 81 -7.39 11.19 6.12
C ILE A 81 -8.31 12.00 7.04
N THR A 82 -8.11 11.87 8.36
CA THR A 82 -8.82 12.70 9.35
C THR A 82 -8.03 13.99 9.55
N VAL A 83 -8.70 15.13 9.35
CA VAL A 83 -8.11 16.46 9.54
C VAL A 83 -8.54 17.00 10.91
N THR A 84 -7.68 17.81 11.54
CA THR A 84 -8.02 18.45 12.82
C THR A 84 -9.06 19.56 12.64
N ASP A 85 -9.80 19.89 13.70
CA ASP A 85 -10.90 20.88 13.64
C ASP A 85 -10.44 22.30 13.25
N ASP A 86 -9.16 22.61 13.48
CA ASP A 86 -8.52 23.88 13.16
C ASP A 86 -7.87 23.91 11.77
N ALA A 87 -7.87 22.78 11.06
CA ALA A 87 -7.20 22.70 9.77
C ALA A 87 -7.94 23.51 8.70
N MET A 88 -7.18 24.34 8.00
CA MET A 88 -7.69 25.20 6.93
C MET A 88 -7.08 24.78 5.60
N PRO A 89 -7.87 24.75 4.51
CA PRO A 89 -7.33 24.46 3.18
C PRO A 89 -6.17 25.39 2.83
N SER A 90 -5.09 24.79 2.32
CA SER A 90 -3.92 25.55 1.93
C SER A 90 -3.60 25.30 0.46
N ALA A 91 -3.54 26.38 -0.31
CA ALA A 91 -3.16 26.35 -1.71
C ALA A 91 -1.87 27.16 -1.89
N LYS A 92 -0.76 26.47 -2.14
CA LYS A 92 0.52 27.11 -2.44
C LYS A 92 0.70 27.20 -3.95
N LYS A 93 1.26 28.33 -4.41
CA LYS A 93 1.64 28.50 -5.82
C LYS A 93 2.70 27.46 -6.17
N LEU A 94 2.46 26.67 -7.21
CA LEU A 94 3.40 25.66 -7.69
C LEU A 94 4.62 26.35 -8.33
N ARG A 95 5.82 25.87 -7.99
CA ARG A 95 7.04 26.26 -8.71
C ARG A 95 7.08 25.57 -10.08
N PRO A 96 7.65 26.22 -11.11
CA PRO A 96 7.91 25.56 -12.38
C PRO A 96 8.79 24.32 -12.18
N VAL A 97 8.50 23.25 -12.92
CA VAL A 97 9.37 22.07 -12.96
C VAL A 97 10.65 22.44 -13.71
N PRO A 98 11.85 22.17 -13.17
CA PRO A 98 13.11 22.41 -13.89
C PRO A 98 13.12 21.66 -15.23
N LEU A 99 13.61 22.29 -16.30
CA LEU A 99 13.63 21.71 -17.65
C LEU A 99 14.37 20.36 -17.70
N SER A 100 15.43 20.20 -16.90
CA SER A 100 16.20 18.95 -16.78
C SER A 100 15.36 17.78 -16.25
N ARG A 101 14.26 18.04 -15.55
CA ARG A 101 13.36 17.02 -14.98
C ARG A 101 11.99 16.99 -15.68
N GLY A 102 11.69 17.93 -16.56
CA GLY A 102 10.37 18.07 -17.19
C GLY A 102 9.90 16.79 -17.87
N GLN A 103 10.70 16.25 -18.79
CA GLN A 103 10.34 15.05 -19.54
C GLN A 103 10.18 13.80 -18.65
N ALA A 104 11.04 13.65 -17.64
CA ALA A 104 10.94 12.52 -16.70
C ALA A 104 9.67 12.64 -15.83
N THR A 105 9.37 13.85 -15.35
CA THR A 105 8.18 14.13 -14.55
C THR A 105 6.92 13.87 -15.37
N GLU A 106 6.83 14.38 -16.61
CA GLU A 106 5.67 14.16 -17.48
C GLU A 106 5.41 12.68 -17.76
N LYS A 107 6.46 11.89 -17.98
CA LYS A 107 6.32 10.42 -18.17
C LYS A 107 5.75 9.74 -16.94
N GLU A 108 6.23 10.10 -15.75
CA GLU A 108 5.76 9.52 -14.50
C GLU A 108 4.31 9.91 -14.21
N VAL A 109 3.96 11.20 -14.39
CA VAL A 109 2.57 11.68 -14.25
C VAL A 109 1.63 10.94 -15.20
N ALA A 110 2.03 10.77 -16.46
CA ALA A 110 1.23 10.03 -17.44
C ALA A 110 1.09 8.55 -17.08
N LEU A 111 2.12 7.93 -16.50
CA LEU A 111 2.04 6.55 -16.00
C LEU A 111 1.06 6.44 -14.82
N MET A 112 1.14 7.35 -13.84
CA MET A 112 0.26 7.35 -12.68
C MET A 112 -1.22 7.59 -13.05
N ASP A 113 -1.49 8.48 -14.01
CA ASP A 113 -2.83 8.71 -14.59
C ASP A 113 -3.34 7.43 -15.30
N LYS A 114 -2.48 6.79 -16.12
CA LYS A 114 -2.83 5.55 -16.84
C LYS A 114 -3.15 4.37 -15.91
N VAL A 115 -2.42 4.24 -14.80
CA VAL A 115 -2.61 3.16 -13.81
C VAL A 115 -3.76 3.46 -12.85
N GLY A 116 -4.31 4.68 -12.87
CA GLY A 116 -5.42 5.10 -12.01
C GLY A 116 -5.00 5.44 -10.58
N ILE A 117 -3.71 5.69 -10.35
CA ILE A 117 -3.20 6.16 -9.05
C ILE A 117 -3.56 7.64 -8.86
N TRP A 118 -3.49 8.42 -9.95
CA TRP A 118 -3.86 9.82 -9.96
C TRP A 118 -5.15 10.05 -10.74
N GLU A 119 -5.90 11.05 -10.32
CA GLU A 119 -7.08 11.54 -11.03
C GLU A 119 -7.05 13.06 -11.16
N LYS A 120 -7.73 13.58 -12.19
CA LYS A 120 -7.85 15.02 -12.42
C LYS A 120 -8.98 15.60 -11.60
N VAL A 121 -8.63 16.38 -10.58
CA VAL A 121 -9.58 17.16 -9.79
C VAL A 121 -9.65 18.60 -10.29
N ASN A 122 -10.87 19.08 -10.59
CA ASN A 122 -11.05 20.37 -11.24
C ASN A 122 -10.62 21.57 -10.37
N LYS A 123 -10.75 21.50 -9.03
CA LYS A 123 -10.50 22.63 -8.10
C LYS A 123 -10.23 22.18 -6.65
N SER A 124 -9.12 21.48 -6.40
CA SER A 124 -8.74 21.18 -5.00
C SER A 124 -8.42 22.46 -4.25
N GLN A 125 -8.96 22.62 -3.04
CA GLN A 125 -8.58 23.69 -2.12
C GLN A 125 -7.24 23.39 -1.41
N TRP A 126 -6.78 22.14 -1.49
CA TRP A 126 -5.51 21.65 -0.97
C TRP A 126 -4.54 21.47 -2.13
N VAL A 127 -3.62 22.42 -2.29
CA VAL A 127 -2.58 22.38 -3.32
C VAL A 127 -1.23 22.53 -2.65
N HIS A 128 -0.49 21.43 -2.63
CA HIS A 128 0.84 21.37 -2.04
C HIS A 128 1.86 21.09 -3.14
N GLN A 129 3.03 21.69 -3.01
CA GLN A 129 4.16 21.31 -3.80
C GLN A 129 4.76 20.02 -3.22
N ALA A 130 5.12 19.08 -4.09
CA ALA A 130 6.02 18.00 -3.71
C ALA A 130 7.40 18.62 -3.43
N ASP A 131 7.79 18.68 -2.16
CA ASP A 131 9.15 19.07 -1.79
C ASP A 131 10.08 17.91 -2.17
N GLY A 132 10.71 18.05 -3.34
CA GLY A 132 11.69 17.08 -3.81
C GLY A 132 12.89 17.06 -2.87
N VAL A 133 13.02 15.97 -2.12
CA VAL A 133 14.28 15.51 -1.50
C VAL A 133 15.23 15.05 -2.61
#